data_AF-A0A843HY11-F1
#
_entry.id   AF-A0A843HY11-F1
#
_cell.length_a   1.000
_cell.length_b   1.000
_cell.length_c   1.000
_cell.angle_alpha   90.00
_cell.angle_beta   90.00
_cell.angle_gamma   90.00
#
_symmetry.space_group_name_H-M   'P 1'
#
loop_
_entity.id
_entity.type
_entity.pdbx_description
1 polymer ?
#
loop_
_entity_poly.entity_id
_entity_poly.type
_entity_poly.pdbx_seq_one_letter_code
_entity_poly.pdbx_strand_id
1 'polypeptide(L)'
;MEKTFLLKILCLTEFHSAYLIFHFGFMLVSVLLTGTIMVLRRDIMAPVAIVFLFYLVSFITLIGILFSEIHNFMIRKDSVIVRNLIGSVRHEFRLRDKNLILGINVGSPLGHIAILYSDKLLLKCIASGKSIKMVQSTILSLGYRSGGDYKVCRVCGSINDLEAKSCEVCGSKDLSIYELLWID
;
A
#
# COMPACT_ATOMS: atom_id res chain seq x y z
N MET A 1 20.81 -3.55 -24.07
CA MET A 1 21.52 -3.47 -22.77
C MET A 1 20.60 -3.98 -21.67
N GLU A 2 20.77 -5.25 -21.29
CA GLU A 2 19.96 -5.89 -20.25
C GLU A 2 20.23 -5.24 -18.89
N LYS A 3 19.22 -4.54 -18.36
CA LYS A 3 19.15 -4.29 -16.93
C LYS A 3 18.78 -5.61 -16.28
N THR A 4 19.78 -6.41 -15.87
CA THR A 4 19.55 -7.69 -15.17
C THR A 4 18.67 -7.45 -13.97
N PHE A 5 17.42 -7.83 -14.16
CA PHE A 5 16.34 -7.61 -13.24
C PHE A 5 16.35 -8.74 -12.21
N LEU A 6 16.36 -8.40 -10.91
CA LEU A 6 16.52 -9.41 -9.86
C LEU A 6 15.17 -9.91 -9.36
N LEU A 7 14.21 -9.02 -9.10
CA LEU A 7 12.90 -9.42 -8.56
C LEU A 7 11.79 -8.41 -8.87
N LYS A 8 10.62 -8.91 -9.29
CA LYS A 8 9.37 -8.15 -9.45
C LYS A 8 8.33 -8.73 -8.53
N ILE A 9 7.66 -7.88 -7.77
CA ILE A 9 6.42 -8.25 -7.10
C ILE A 9 5.38 -7.17 -7.34
N LEU A 10 4.11 -7.58 -7.29
CA LEU A 10 3.00 -6.65 -7.14
C LEU A 10 2.74 -6.48 -5.65
N CYS A 11 2.58 -5.24 -5.24
CA CYS A 11 2.23 -4.89 -3.88
C CYS A 11 1.12 -3.84 -3.90
N LEU A 12 0.21 -3.93 -2.94
CA LEU A 12 -0.87 -2.97 -2.74
C LEU A 12 -0.43 -1.98 -1.66
N THR A 13 -0.41 -0.69 -1.93
CA THR A 13 -0.21 0.30 -0.86
C THR A 13 -1.30 0.15 0.19
N GLU A 14 -0.95 0.27 1.48
CA GLU A 14 -1.95 0.11 2.54
C GLU A 14 -3.12 1.09 2.28
N PHE A 15 -4.31 0.50 2.10
CA PHE A 15 -5.51 1.18 1.63
C PHE A 15 -5.83 2.38 2.51
N HIS A 16 -6.07 3.54 1.92
CA HIS A 16 -6.68 4.64 2.67
C HIS A 16 -8.15 4.28 2.92
N SER A 17 -8.50 3.97 4.17
CA SER A 17 -9.85 3.62 4.63
C SER A 17 -10.92 4.59 4.12
N ALA A 18 -10.54 5.85 3.91
CA ALA A 18 -11.39 6.90 3.36
C ALA A 18 -12.02 6.56 2.00
N TYR A 19 -11.30 5.90 1.09
CA TYR A 19 -11.85 5.57 -0.24
C TYR A 19 -12.87 4.44 -0.19
N LEU A 20 -12.64 3.45 0.68
CA LEU A 20 -13.58 2.36 0.91
C LEU A 20 -14.87 2.90 1.54
N ILE A 21 -14.74 3.78 2.55
CA ILE A 21 -15.86 4.48 3.20
C ILE A 21 -16.64 5.33 2.19
N PHE A 22 -15.94 6.08 1.33
CA PHE A 22 -16.57 6.86 0.26
C PHE A 22 -17.39 5.97 -0.67
N HIS A 23 -16.84 4.82 -1.08
CA HIS A 23 -17.52 3.86 -1.94
C HIS A 23 -18.78 3.26 -1.31
N PHE A 24 -18.67 2.77 -0.07
CA PHE A 24 -19.83 2.25 0.66
C PHE A 24 -20.90 3.31 0.89
N GLY A 25 -20.49 4.55 1.22
CA GLY A 25 -21.40 5.68 1.37
C GLY A 25 -22.14 5.99 0.08
N PHE A 26 -21.44 6.01 -1.06
CA PHE A 26 -22.04 6.28 -2.36
C PHE A 26 -23.03 5.19 -2.79
N MET A 27 -22.70 3.91 -2.55
CA MET A 27 -23.62 2.80 -2.79
C MET A 27 -24.88 2.89 -1.93
N LEU A 28 -24.74 3.23 -0.64
CA LEU A 28 -25.87 3.36 0.28
C LEU A 28 -26.83 4.48 -0.16
N VAL A 29 -26.31 5.65 -0.52
CA VAL A 29 -27.12 6.77 -1.03
C VAL A 29 -27.88 6.36 -2.30
N SER A 30 -27.21 5.66 -3.21
CA SER A 30 -27.82 5.19 -4.46
C SER A 30 -28.99 4.22 -4.20
N VAL A 31 -28.82 3.27 -3.28
CA VAL A 31 -29.88 2.32 -2.89
C VAL A 31 -31.07 3.03 -2.24
N LEU A 32 -30.84 3.95 -1.31
CA LEU A 32 -31.90 4.70 -0.64
C LEU A 32 -32.70 5.57 -1.63
N LEU A 33 -32.01 6.27 -2.54
CA LEU A 33 -32.65 7.07 -3.58
C LEU A 33 -33.54 6.21 -4.47
N THR A 34 -33.06 5.03 -4.85
CA THR A 34 -33.83 4.06 -5.66
C THR A 34 -35.10 3.62 -4.93
N GLY A 35 -34.97 3.22 -3.65
CA GLY A 35 -36.10 2.79 -2.84
C GLY A 35 -37.19 3.87 -2.74
N THR A 36 -36.79 5.13 -2.53
CA THR A 36 -37.75 6.25 -2.48
C THR A 36 -38.45 6.50 -3.81
N ILE A 37 -37.73 6.41 -4.94
CA ILE A 37 -38.33 6.65 -6.26
C ILE A 37 -39.27 5.51 -6.67
N MET A 38 -38.93 4.26 -6.32
CA MET A 38 -39.81 3.09 -6.58
C MET A 38 -41.14 3.20 -5.82
N VAL A 39 -41.16 3.78 -4.63
CA VAL A 39 -42.39 3.99 -3.84
C VAL A 39 -43.26 5.12 -4.42
N LEU A 40 -42.66 6.10 -5.11
CA LEU A 40 -43.32 7.34 -5.52
C LEU A 40 -43.78 7.40 -6.98
N ARG A 41 -43.35 6.50 -7.89
CA ARG A 41 -43.68 6.59 -9.33
C ARG A 41 -44.11 5.28 -9.99
N ARG A 42 -45.03 5.40 -10.95
CA ARG A 42 -45.59 4.31 -11.79
C ARG A 42 -44.68 3.88 -12.96
N ASP A 43 -43.70 4.71 -13.31
CA ASP A 43 -42.76 4.47 -14.42
C ASP A 43 -41.33 4.31 -13.87
N ILE A 44 -40.99 3.06 -13.59
CA ILE A 44 -39.83 2.68 -12.76
C ILE A 44 -38.55 2.54 -13.61
N MET A 45 -38.68 2.41 -14.93
CA MET A 45 -37.57 2.06 -15.82
C MET A 45 -36.50 3.16 -15.92
N ALA A 46 -36.89 4.43 -16.07
CA ALA A 46 -35.93 5.53 -16.19
C ALA A 46 -35.16 5.79 -14.87
N PRO A 47 -35.79 5.83 -13.68
CA PRO A 47 -35.08 5.88 -12.41
C PRO A 47 -34.10 4.73 -12.19
N VAL A 48 -34.51 3.49 -12.52
CA VAL A 48 -33.65 2.31 -12.38
C VAL A 48 -32.43 2.40 -13.30
N ALA A 49 -32.60 2.86 -14.54
CA ALA A 49 -31.49 3.05 -15.47
C ALA A 49 -30.47 4.11 -14.97
N ILE A 50 -30.95 5.21 -14.40
CA ILE A 50 -30.10 6.27 -13.82
C ILE A 50 -29.29 5.73 -12.63
N VAL A 51 -29.94 4.98 -11.74
CA VAL A 51 -29.27 4.36 -10.58
C VAL A 51 -28.20 3.37 -11.03
N PHE A 52 -28.53 2.53 -12.01
CA PHE A 52 -27.58 1.57 -12.58
C PHE A 52 -26.35 2.28 -13.17
N LEU A 53 -26.55 3.41 -13.86
CA LEU A 53 -25.44 4.21 -14.40
C LEU A 53 -24.56 4.77 -13.28
N PHE A 54 -25.15 5.32 -12.20
CA PHE A 54 -24.38 5.78 -11.05
C PHE A 54 -23.58 4.66 -10.38
N TYR A 55 -24.19 3.49 -10.21
CA TYR A 55 -23.51 2.31 -9.68
C TYR A 55 -22.34 1.90 -10.58
N LEU A 56 -22.55 1.86 -11.90
CA LEU A 56 -21.51 1.50 -12.86
C LEU A 56 -20.35 2.48 -12.85
N VAL A 57 -20.61 3.80 -12.84
CA VAL A 57 -19.57 4.83 -12.77
C VAL A 57 -18.80 4.73 -11.45
N SER A 58 -19.49 4.51 -10.34
CA SER A 58 -18.87 4.26 -9.05
C SER A 58 -17.94 3.05 -9.14
N PHE A 59 -18.43 1.90 -9.61
CA PHE A 59 -17.66 0.68 -9.74
C PHE A 59 -16.41 0.84 -10.63
N ILE A 60 -16.52 1.52 -11.78
CA ILE A 60 -15.37 1.84 -12.64
C ILE A 60 -14.36 2.73 -11.90
N THR A 61 -14.84 3.71 -11.13
CA THR A 61 -13.97 4.58 -10.32
C THR A 61 -13.25 3.78 -9.23
N LEU A 62 -13.92 2.82 -8.58
CA LEU A 62 -13.29 1.92 -7.60
C LEU A 62 -12.16 1.13 -8.25
N ILE A 63 -12.42 0.56 -9.43
CA ILE A 63 -11.42 -0.20 -10.19
C ILE A 63 -10.22 0.71 -10.51
N GLY A 64 -10.47 1.94 -10.96
CA GLY A 64 -9.41 2.92 -11.22
C GLY A 64 -8.54 3.20 -9.99
N ILE A 65 -9.16 3.41 -8.83
CA ILE A 65 -8.46 3.61 -7.54
C ILE A 65 -7.68 2.35 -7.16
N LEU A 66 -8.27 1.16 -7.29
CA LEU A 66 -7.57 -0.10 -7.02
C LEU A 66 -6.32 -0.23 -7.88
N PHE A 67 -6.40 0.10 -9.17
CA PHE A 67 -5.23 0.09 -10.06
C PHE A 67 -4.20 1.17 -9.71
N SER A 68 -4.60 2.32 -9.15
CA SER A 68 -3.64 3.35 -8.71
C SER A 68 -2.88 2.94 -7.45
N GLU A 69 -3.51 2.16 -6.57
CA GLU A 69 -2.91 1.65 -5.33
C GLU A 69 -2.05 0.40 -5.56
N ILE A 70 -2.23 -0.32 -6.68
CA ILE A 70 -1.36 -1.45 -7.01
C ILE A 70 -0.06 -0.94 -7.63
N HIS A 71 1.05 -1.31 -7.00
CA HIS A 71 2.40 -0.93 -7.39
C HIS A 71 3.23 -2.16 -7.80
N ASN A 72 4.02 -1.99 -8.86
CA ASN A 72 5.16 -2.83 -9.18
C ASN A 72 6.33 -2.43 -8.29
N PHE A 73 6.71 -3.31 -7.37
CA PHE A 73 7.96 -3.21 -6.62
C PHE A 73 9.03 -4.01 -7.35
N MET A 74 10.10 -3.32 -7.74
CA MET A 74 11.13 -3.82 -8.63
C MET A 74 12.50 -3.66 -7.99
N ILE A 75 13.20 -4.77 -7.77
CA ILE A 75 14.60 -4.76 -7.32
C ILE A 75 15.50 -4.95 -8.53
N ARG A 76 16.40 -4.00 -8.71
CA ARG A 76 17.52 -4.05 -9.65
C ARG A 76 18.83 -4.04 -8.85
N LYS A 77 19.93 -4.34 -9.52
CA LYS A 77 21.27 -4.43 -8.91
C LYS A 77 21.61 -3.28 -7.95
N ASP A 78 21.30 -2.04 -8.32
CA ASP A 78 21.66 -0.85 -7.53
C ASP A 78 20.46 -0.01 -7.07
N SER A 79 19.23 -0.44 -7.36
CA SER A 79 18.05 0.38 -7.09
C SER A 79 16.78 -0.43 -6.79
N VAL A 80 15.96 0.09 -5.90
CA VAL A 80 14.55 -0.29 -5.76
C VAL A 80 13.70 0.73 -6.51
N ILE A 81 12.82 0.25 -7.38
CA ILE A 81 11.87 1.08 -8.10
C ILE A 81 10.47 0.66 -7.70
N VAL A 82 9.66 1.62 -7.31
CA VAL A 82 8.24 1.42 -7.03
C VAL A 82 7.46 2.25 -8.02
N ARG A 83 6.61 1.60 -8.81
CA ARG A 83 5.79 2.26 -9.83
C ARG A 83 4.37 1.75 -9.75
N ASN A 84 3.38 2.64 -9.70
CA ASN A 84 1.99 2.21 -9.80
C ASN A 84 1.68 1.56 -11.17
N LEU A 85 0.63 0.75 -11.26
CA LEU A 85 0.26 0.08 -12.52
C LEU A 85 -0.15 1.06 -13.61
N ILE A 86 -0.71 2.20 -13.22
CA ILE A 86 -1.12 3.28 -14.15
C ILE A 86 0.11 4.03 -14.70
N GLY A 87 1.27 3.93 -14.05
CA GLY A 87 2.53 4.53 -14.49
C GLY A 87 2.72 6.02 -14.14
N SER A 88 1.76 6.63 -13.44
CA SER A 88 1.81 8.05 -13.04
C SER A 88 2.76 8.34 -11.87
N VAL A 89 2.98 7.37 -10.97
CA VAL A 89 3.85 7.53 -9.79
C VAL A 89 5.05 6.61 -9.91
N ARG A 90 6.24 7.18 -9.74
CA ARG A 90 7.51 6.44 -9.75
C ARG A 90 8.42 6.95 -8.64
N HIS A 91 8.75 6.06 -7.71
CA HIS A 91 9.82 6.27 -6.76
C HIS A 91 11.01 5.38 -7.16
N GLU A 92 12.21 5.93 -7.08
CA GLU A 92 13.45 5.20 -7.33
C GLU A 92 14.43 5.50 -6.21
N PHE A 93 14.86 4.44 -5.53
CA PHE A 93 15.75 4.50 -4.37
C PHE A 93 17.03 3.76 -4.71
N ARG A 94 18.18 4.35 -4.40
CA ARG A 94 19.48 3.69 -4.57
C ARG A 94 19.71 2.74 -3.40
N LEU A 95 20.00 1.47 -3.69
CA LEU A 95 20.24 0.44 -2.67
C LEU A 95 21.52 0.67 -1.85
N ARG A 96 22.48 1.44 -2.37
CA ARG A 96 23.71 1.77 -1.64
C ARG A 96 23.61 3.06 -0.81
N ASP A 97 22.42 3.64 -0.73
CA ASP A 97 22.20 4.83 0.06
C ASP A 97 22.00 4.44 1.53
N LYS A 98 22.88 4.92 2.42
CA LYS A 98 22.85 4.61 3.86
C LYS A 98 21.58 5.12 4.55
N ASN A 99 20.92 6.11 3.96
CA ASN A 99 19.68 6.65 4.49
C ASN A 99 18.47 5.77 4.17
N LEU A 100 18.60 4.78 3.29
CA LEU A 100 17.53 3.88 2.88
C LEU A 100 17.43 2.68 3.83
N ILE A 101 16.31 2.59 4.53
CA ILE A 101 15.97 1.46 5.40
C ILE A 101 14.75 0.76 4.81
N LEU A 102 14.81 -0.57 4.72
CA LEU A 102 13.70 -1.41 4.28
C LEU A 102 13.14 -2.15 5.49
N GLY A 103 11.91 -1.85 5.87
CA GLY A 103 11.17 -2.62 6.86
C GLY A 103 10.47 -3.81 6.20
N ILE A 104 10.73 -5.02 6.67
CA ILE A 104 10.13 -6.25 6.16
C ILE A 104 9.35 -6.93 7.27
N ASN A 105 8.11 -7.33 7.01
CA ASN A 105 7.35 -8.21 7.89
C ASN A 105 6.83 -9.40 7.08
N VAL A 106 7.44 -10.57 7.28
CA VAL A 106 7.04 -11.82 6.61
C VAL A 106 5.87 -12.45 7.36
N GLY A 107 4.66 -11.99 7.08
CA GLY A 107 3.43 -12.61 7.57
C GLY A 107 2.92 -13.72 6.65
N SER A 108 2.02 -14.57 7.17
CA SER A 108 1.28 -15.59 6.42
C SER A 108 -0.22 -15.39 6.66
N PRO A 109 -1.06 -15.18 5.62
CA PRO A 109 -0.74 -15.28 4.20
C PRO A 109 -0.15 -14.00 3.57
N LEU A 110 -0.25 -12.85 4.25
CA LEU A 110 0.17 -11.54 3.76
C LEU A 110 1.37 -11.02 4.55
N GLY A 111 2.32 -10.39 3.85
CA GLY A 111 3.44 -9.68 4.44
C GLY A 111 3.46 -8.22 4.03
N HIS A 112 4.32 -7.45 4.68
CA HIS A 112 4.41 -6.00 4.52
C HIS A 112 5.82 -5.56 4.19
N ILE A 113 5.94 -4.52 3.38
CA ILE A 113 7.18 -3.77 3.12
C ILE A 113 6.94 -2.32 3.52
N ALA A 114 7.89 -1.75 4.24
CA ALA A 114 8.01 -0.33 4.48
C ALA A 114 9.32 0.17 3.84
N ILE A 115 9.27 1.31 3.15
CA ILE A 115 10.47 2.03 2.72
C ILE A 115 10.59 3.27 3.59
N LEU A 116 11.67 3.35 4.36
CA LEU A 116 12.02 4.52 5.15
C LEU A 116 13.26 5.20 4.56
N TYR A 117 13.26 6.53 4.56
CA TYR A 117 14.40 7.31 4.12
C TYR A 117 14.66 8.44 5.11
N SER A 118 15.84 8.47 5.74
CA SER A 118 16.20 9.48 6.76
C SER A 118 15.07 9.70 7.78
N ASP A 119 14.53 8.61 8.35
CA ASP A 119 13.45 8.59 9.36
C ASP A 119 12.04 8.95 8.87
N LYS A 120 11.82 9.07 7.56
CA LYS A 120 10.48 9.26 6.98
C LYS A 120 9.98 7.99 6.31
N LEU A 121 8.76 7.59 6.64
CA LEU A 121 8.05 6.53 5.93
C LEU A 121 7.60 7.07 4.56
N LEU A 122 8.18 6.54 3.49
CA LEU A 122 7.87 6.95 2.12
C LEU A 122 6.86 6.03 1.45
N LEU A 123 6.90 4.75 1.79
CA LEU A 123 6.00 3.77 1.21
C LEU A 123 5.71 2.69 2.22
N LYS A 124 4.46 2.23 2.19
CA LYS A 124 4.04 1.03 2.87
C LYS A 124 3.13 0.21 1.97
N CYS A 125 3.49 -1.05 1.75
CA CYS A 125 2.71 -1.91 0.89
C CYS A 125 2.62 -3.35 1.40
N ILE A 126 1.58 -4.03 0.97
CA ILE A 126 1.23 -5.42 1.30
C ILE A 126 1.44 -6.27 0.05
N ALA A 127 2.01 -7.46 0.23
CA ALA A 127 2.04 -8.49 -0.80
C ALA A 127 1.89 -9.88 -0.18
N SER A 128 1.90 -10.92 -1.01
CA SER A 128 1.90 -12.29 -0.49
C SER A 128 3.13 -12.54 0.39
N GLY A 129 2.98 -13.27 1.49
CA GLY A 129 4.09 -13.61 2.38
C GLY A 129 5.26 -14.27 1.64
N LYS A 130 4.97 -15.11 0.64
CA LYS A 130 5.97 -15.72 -0.24
C LYS A 130 6.77 -14.67 -1.03
N SER A 131 6.08 -13.66 -1.60
CA SER A 131 6.72 -12.54 -2.29
C SER A 131 7.62 -11.73 -1.37
N ILE A 132 7.15 -11.45 -0.15
CA ILE A 132 7.93 -10.70 0.84
C ILE A 132 9.18 -11.47 1.27
N LYS A 133 9.06 -12.78 1.49
CA LYS A 133 10.20 -13.65 1.78
C LYS A 133 11.26 -13.63 0.67
N MET A 134 10.83 -13.61 -0.60
CA MET A 134 11.75 -13.46 -1.74
C MET A 134 12.41 -12.09 -1.79
N VAL A 135 11.66 -11.01 -1.47
CA VAL A 135 12.24 -9.66 -1.35
C VAL A 135 13.32 -9.65 -0.28
N GLN A 136 13.02 -10.17 0.91
CA GLN A 136 13.95 -10.24 2.03
C GLN A 136 15.24 -10.96 1.65
N SER A 137 15.14 -12.18 1.10
CA SER A 137 16.32 -12.95 0.71
C SER A 137 17.14 -12.28 -0.40
N THR A 138 16.46 -11.57 -1.32
CA THR A 138 17.13 -10.81 -2.39
C THR A 138 17.85 -9.57 -1.84
N ILE A 139 17.24 -8.85 -0.89
CA ILE A 139 17.87 -7.67 -0.28
C ILE A 139 19.08 -8.07 0.56
N LEU A 140 18.97 -9.14 1.35
CA LEU A 140 20.09 -9.67 2.14
C LEU A 140 21.26 -10.12 1.25
N SER A 141 20.99 -10.75 0.10
CA SER A 141 22.06 -11.16 -0.83
C SER A 141 22.76 -9.97 -1.53
N LEU A 142 22.17 -8.78 -1.47
CA LEU A 142 22.75 -7.54 -1.99
C LEU A 142 23.62 -6.80 -0.94
N GLY A 143 23.85 -7.41 0.22
CA GLY A 143 24.74 -6.90 1.26
C GLY A 143 24.06 -6.06 2.35
N TYR A 144 22.72 -6.02 2.36
CA TYR A 144 21.98 -5.48 3.50
C TYR A 144 22.13 -6.40 4.71
N ARG A 145 22.18 -5.80 5.89
CA ARG A 145 22.17 -6.53 7.16
C ARG A 145 20.81 -6.41 7.84
N SER A 146 20.49 -7.40 8.67
CA SER A 146 19.35 -7.32 9.58
C SER A 146 19.72 -6.50 10.81
N GLY A 147 18.89 -5.51 11.09
CA GLY A 147 18.99 -4.64 12.25
C GLY A 147 18.24 -5.12 13.48
N GLY A 148 17.42 -6.15 13.34
CA GLY A 148 16.43 -6.58 14.32
C GLY A 148 15.04 -6.01 14.04
N ASP A 149 14.11 -6.39 14.91
CA ASP A 149 12.70 -5.99 14.83
C ASP A 149 12.48 -4.65 15.56
N TYR A 150 11.72 -3.75 14.93
CA TYR A 150 11.34 -2.45 15.48
C TYR A 150 9.88 -2.13 15.17
N LYS A 151 9.31 -1.18 15.91
CA LYS A 151 7.99 -0.62 15.64
C LYS A 151 8.09 0.65 14.82
N VAL A 152 7.56 0.63 13.60
CA VAL A 152 7.45 1.80 12.75
C VAL A 152 6.08 2.45 12.93
N CYS A 153 6.05 3.75 13.19
CA CYS A 153 4.81 4.52 13.26
C CYS A 153 4.19 4.72 11.88
N ARG A 154 2.93 4.31 11.71
CA ARG A 154 2.22 4.49 10.44
C ARG A 154 1.91 5.95 10.11
N VAL A 155 1.86 6.82 11.13
CA VAL A 155 1.47 8.23 10.98
C VAL A 155 2.65 9.11 10.56
N CYS A 156 3.80 8.96 11.21
CA CYS A 156 4.96 9.84 10.97
C CYS A 156 6.20 9.10 10.46
N GLY A 157 6.20 7.77 10.47
CA GLY A 157 7.31 6.96 10.01
C GLY A 157 8.47 6.80 10.99
N SER A 158 8.38 7.34 12.21
CA SER A 158 9.42 7.15 13.21
C SER A 158 9.64 5.68 13.52
N ILE A 159 10.90 5.33 13.74
CA ILE A 159 11.31 4.02 14.26
C ILE A 159 11.29 4.11 15.78
N ASN A 160 10.68 3.12 16.43
CA ASN A 160 10.51 3.07 17.87
C ASN A 160 10.91 1.67 18.35
N ASP A 161 11.28 1.57 19.62
CA ASP A 161 11.59 0.30 20.25
C ASP A 161 10.40 -0.65 20.25
N LEU A 162 10.69 -1.96 20.29
CA LEU A 162 9.65 -3.00 20.34
C LEU A 162 8.72 -2.86 21.56
N GLU A 163 9.22 -2.33 22.67
CA GLU A 163 8.45 -2.12 23.89
C GLU A 163 7.58 -0.86 23.85
N ALA A 164 7.79 0.02 22.86
CA ALA A 164 7.05 1.27 22.75
C ALA A 164 5.54 1.02 22.62
N LYS A 165 4.76 1.68 23.50
CA LYS A 165 3.28 1.63 23.50
C LYS A 165 2.66 2.68 22.57
N SER A 166 3.40 3.73 22.28
CA SER A 166 3.04 4.83 21.39
C SER A 166 4.30 5.37 20.73
N CYS A 167 4.11 5.98 19.57
CA CYS A 167 5.16 6.68 18.84
C CYS A 167 5.77 7.78 19.72
N GLU A 168 7.08 7.76 19.87
CA GLU A 168 7.82 8.73 20.69
C GLU A 168 7.83 10.13 20.07
N VAL A 169 7.60 10.22 18.76
CA VAL A 169 7.63 11.48 18.00
C VAL A 169 6.25 12.15 17.94
N CYS A 170 5.20 11.40 17.65
CA CYS A 170 3.85 11.96 17.42
C CYS A 170 2.77 11.47 18.40
N GLY A 171 3.11 10.59 19.35
CA GLY A 171 2.18 10.05 20.34
C GLY A 171 1.16 9.03 19.78
N SER A 172 1.15 8.76 18.47
CA SER A 172 0.23 7.80 17.85
C SER A 172 0.45 6.38 18.38
N LYS A 173 -0.63 5.65 18.65
CA LYS A 173 -0.59 4.23 19.00
C LYS A 173 -0.51 3.32 17.77
N ASP A 174 -0.57 3.89 16.57
CA ASP A 174 -0.53 3.15 15.32
C ASP A 174 0.92 2.80 14.93
N LEU A 175 1.42 1.75 15.59
CA LEU A 175 2.75 1.19 15.43
C LEU A 175 2.65 -0.19 14.78
N SER A 176 3.60 -0.54 13.92
CA SER A 176 3.66 -1.86 13.29
C SER A 176 5.07 -2.41 13.27
N ILE A 177 5.19 -3.71 13.53
CA ILE A 177 6.48 -4.38 13.68
C ILE A 177 7.06 -4.70 12.31
N TYR A 178 8.34 -4.37 12.12
CA TYR A 178 9.15 -4.70 10.94
C TYR A 178 10.54 -5.14 11.39
N GLU A 179 11.08 -6.15 10.70
CA GLU A 179 12.52 -6.36 10.66
C GLU A 179 13.13 -5.27 9.78
N LEU A 180 14.02 -4.45 10.33
CA LEU A 180 14.64 -3.35 9.60
C LEU A 180 15.94 -3.82 8.94
N LEU A 181 16.05 -3.58 7.64
CA LEU A 181 17.23 -3.92 6.84
C LEU A 181 17.88 -2.64 6.31
N TRP A 182 19.20 -2.53 6.45
CA TRP A 182 19.97 -1.40 5.90
C TRP A 182 21.39 -1.82 5.45
N ILE A 183 22.09 -0.90 4.79
CA ILE A 183 23.49 -1.05 4.39
C ILE A 183 24.36 -0.05 5.17
N ASP A 184 25.60 -0.44 5.46
CA ASP A 184 26.57 0.37 6.21
C ASP A 184 27.25 1.48 5.40
#